data_AF-A0A1U9K2B4-F1
#
_entry.id   AF-A0A1U9K2B4-F1
#
_cell.length_a   1.000
_cell.length_b   1.000
_cell.length_c   1.000
_cell.angle_alpha   90.00
_cell.angle_beta   90.00
_cell.angle_gamma   90.00
#
_symmetry.space_group_name_H-M   'P 1'
#
loop_
_entity.id
_entity.type
_entity.pdbx_description
1 polymer ?
#
loop_
_entity_poly.entity_id
_entity_poly.type
_entity_poly.pdbx_seq_one_letter_code
_entity_poly.pdbx_strand_id
1 'polypeptide(L)'
;MARAERTRSWAEYGVLLHLYNSGVAVPLPLAAQWKKQLGGYKAAILVARIPQALPIAHQLEKTSPKAVAFAVKQMHDAGVWHADLNVFNILKDESDRIYLIDFDRARRLTVVDSKQRLNNLLRLRRSLIKVRGDTGQQWYEQFYQAYQQLSQA
;
A
#
# COMPACT_ATOMS: atom_id res chain seq x y z
N MET A 1 16.66 -3.03 -27.08
CA MET A 1 15.45 -2.22 -26.87
C MET A 1 15.04 -2.30 -25.39
N ALA A 2 15.02 -1.20 -24.65
CA ALA A 2 14.51 -1.22 -23.28
C ALA A 2 13.00 -1.46 -23.34
N ARG A 3 12.54 -2.65 -22.91
CA ARG A 3 11.12 -3.01 -22.86
C ARG A 3 10.37 -1.97 -22.02
N ALA A 4 9.31 -1.38 -22.56
CA ALA A 4 8.41 -0.44 -21.85
C ALA A 4 7.95 -1.00 -20.48
N GLU A 5 7.72 -2.31 -20.43
CA GLU A 5 7.33 -3.11 -19.25
C GLU A 5 8.34 -3.10 -18.09
N ARG A 6 9.60 -2.71 -18.36
CA ARG A 6 10.66 -2.59 -17.33
C ARG A 6 10.81 -1.18 -16.78
N THR A 7 9.97 -0.24 -17.21
CA THR A 7 9.97 1.11 -16.64
C THR A 7 9.17 1.13 -15.35
N ARG A 8 9.64 1.90 -14.36
CA ARG A 8 9.05 1.97 -13.02
C ARG A 8 7.54 2.31 -13.04
N SER A 9 7.13 3.24 -13.92
CA SER A 9 5.71 3.64 -14.04
C SER A 9 4.81 2.53 -14.55
N TRP A 10 5.26 1.72 -15.51
CA TRP A 10 4.47 0.60 -16.02
C TRP A 10 4.37 -0.55 -15.02
N ALA A 11 5.43 -0.80 -14.25
CA ALA A 11 5.41 -1.78 -13.18
C ALA A 11 4.41 -1.38 -12.08
N GLU A 12 4.45 -0.13 -11.63
CA GLU A 12 3.51 0.42 -10.64
C GLU A 12 2.07 0.40 -11.16
N TYR A 13 1.83 0.84 -12.40
CA TYR A 13 0.52 0.78 -13.04
C TYR A 13 -0.04 -0.65 -13.06
N GLY A 14 0.78 -1.63 -13.44
CA GLY A 14 0.37 -3.04 -13.46
C GLY A 14 0.02 -3.57 -12.08
N VAL A 15 0.76 -3.19 -11.03
CA VAL A 15 0.44 -3.56 -9.65
C VAL A 15 -0.86 -2.91 -9.18
N LEU A 16 -1.03 -1.61 -9.40
CA LEU A 16 -2.24 -0.88 -9.03
C LEU A 16 -3.48 -1.44 -9.74
N LEU A 17 -3.37 -1.74 -11.03
CA LEU A 17 -4.50 -2.27 -11.81
C LEU A 17 -4.88 -3.68 -11.32
N HIS A 18 -3.88 -4.52 -11.02
CA HIS A 18 -4.11 -5.84 -10.44
C HIS A 18 -4.81 -5.77 -9.09
N LEU A 19 -4.38 -4.87 -8.20
CA LEU A 19 -5.00 -4.66 -6.89
C LEU A 19 -6.43 -4.13 -7.01
N TYR A 20 -6.64 -3.13 -7.86
CA TYR A 20 -7.95 -2.56 -8.13
C TYR A 20 -8.93 -3.65 -8.62
N ASN A 21 -8.52 -4.46 -9.59
CA ASN A 21 -9.33 -5.56 -10.13
C ASN A 21 -9.56 -6.69 -9.11
N SER A 22 -8.69 -6.81 -8.11
CA SER A 22 -8.83 -7.75 -6.99
C SER A 22 -9.70 -7.18 -5.86
N GLY A 23 -10.33 -6.02 -6.04
CA GLY A 23 -11.21 -5.38 -5.05
C GLY A 23 -10.49 -4.66 -3.92
N VAL A 24 -9.16 -4.59 -3.96
CA VAL A 24 -8.38 -3.85 -2.96
C VAL A 24 -8.61 -2.35 -3.18
N ALA A 25 -8.90 -1.63 -2.10
CA ALA A 25 -9.07 -0.18 -2.14
C ALA A 25 -7.71 0.50 -2.38
N VAL A 26 -7.45 0.83 -3.64
CA VAL A 26 -6.28 1.57 -4.12
C VAL A 26 -6.74 2.66 -5.10
N PRO A 27 -5.94 3.70 -5.38
CA PRO A 27 -6.22 4.66 -6.44
C PRO A 27 -6.39 3.94 -7.77
N LEU A 28 -7.45 4.26 -8.53
CA LEU A 28 -7.65 3.73 -9.87
C LEU A 28 -6.52 4.25 -10.79
N PRO A 29 -5.67 3.38 -11.35
CA PRO A 29 -4.66 3.83 -12.30
C PRO A 29 -5.33 4.16 -13.65
N LEU A 30 -5.10 5.37 -14.14
CA LEU A 30 -5.71 5.89 -15.38
C LEU A 30 -4.79 5.72 -16.58
N ALA A 31 -3.50 6.02 -16.42
CA ALA A 31 -2.52 5.90 -17.49
C ALA A 31 -1.09 5.77 -16.94
N ALA A 32 -0.19 5.22 -17.75
CA ALA A 32 1.24 5.25 -17.51
C ALA A 32 1.96 5.67 -18.79
N GLN A 33 2.98 6.53 -18.66
CA GLN A 33 3.81 6.97 -19.77
C GLN A 33 5.29 6.78 -19.45
N TRP A 34 6.08 6.61 -20.50
CA TRP A 34 7.53 6.69 -20.44
C TRP A 34 8.08 7.32 -21.73
N LYS A 35 9.20 8.04 -21.63
CA LYS A 35 9.89 8.67 -22.76
C LYS A 35 11.39 8.50 -22.61
N LYS A 36 12.05 7.92 -23.61
CA LYS A 36 13.52 7.84 -23.67
C LYS A 36 14.12 9.25 -23.87
N GLN A 37 15.23 9.54 -23.21
CA GLN A 37 16.01 10.77 -23.38
C GLN A 37 17.50 10.44 -23.55
N LEU A 38 18.31 11.41 -24.00
CA LEU A 38 19.77 11.26 -24.00
C LEU A 38 20.26 11.06 -22.56
N GLY A 39 20.87 9.91 -22.29
CA GLY A 39 21.38 9.55 -20.95
C GLY A 39 20.36 8.92 -19.99
N GLY A 40 19.10 8.67 -20.39
CA GLY A 40 18.13 8.05 -19.48
C GLY A 40 16.71 7.92 -20.01
N TYR A 41 15.74 7.84 -19.10
CA TYR A 41 14.31 7.87 -19.42
C TYR A 41 13.54 8.69 -18.37
N LYS A 42 12.41 9.26 -18.80
CA LYS A 42 11.39 9.82 -17.91
C LYS A 42 10.20 8.87 -17.87
N ALA A 43 9.57 8.76 -16.71
CA ALA A 43 8.41 7.91 -16.47
C ALA A 43 7.42 8.68 -15.59
N ALA A 44 6.13 8.54 -15.87
CA ALA A 44 5.06 9.10 -15.05
C ALA A 44 3.86 8.16 -15.03
N ILE A 45 3.11 8.19 -13.94
CA ILE A 45 1.84 7.49 -13.76
C ILE A 45 0.75 8.52 -13.43
N LEU A 46 -0.44 8.31 -13.96
CA LEU A 46 -1.64 9.07 -13.64
C LEU A 46 -2.61 8.16 -12.91
N VAL A 47 -3.03 8.56 -11.71
CA VAL A 47 -3.99 7.84 -10.88
C VAL A 47 -5.17 8.74 -10.53
N ALA A 48 -6.35 8.16 -10.33
CA ALA A 48 -7.51 8.89 -9.86
C ALA A 48 -7.25 9.41 -8.44
N ARG A 49 -7.64 10.66 -8.20
CA ARG A 49 -7.59 11.23 -6.86
C ARG A 49 -8.65 10.55 -5.98
N ILE A 50 -8.28 10.16 -4.78
CA ILE A 50 -9.23 9.72 -3.75
C ILE A 50 -9.81 10.98 -3.08
N PRO A 51 -11.11 11.28 -3.22
CA PRO A 51 -11.70 12.47 -2.64
C PRO A 51 -11.65 12.43 -1.12
N GLN A 52 -11.27 13.55 -0.50
CA GLN A 52 -11.37 13.76 0.95
C GLN A 52 -10.68 12.69 1.82
N ALA A 53 -9.69 11.98 1.26
CA ALA A 53 -8.91 11.01 2.00
C ALA A 53 -7.67 11.65 2.61
N LEU A 54 -7.44 11.36 3.89
CA LEU A 54 -6.30 11.88 4.65
C LEU A 54 -5.44 10.73 5.18
N PRO A 55 -4.11 10.91 5.24
CA PRO A 55 -3.22 9.92 5.86
C PRO A 55 -3.66 9.61 7.29
N ILE A 56 -3.74 8.31 7.62
CA ILE A 56 -4.17 7.88 8.96
C ILE A 56 -3.20 8.35 10.05
N ALA A 57 -1.97 8.70 9.68
CA ALA A 57 -0.99 9.32 10.56
C ALA A 57 -1.57 10.51 11.35
N HIS A 58 -2.44 11.29 10.72
CA HIS A 58 -3.06 12.50 11.29
C HIS A 58 -4.37 12.23 12.06
N GLN A 59 -4.88 10.99 12.02
CA GLN A 59 -6.19 10.64 12.56
C GLN A 59 -6.22 9.20 13.11
N LEU A 60 -5.11 8.77 13.71
CA LEU A 60 -4.88 7.38 14.10
C LEU A 60 -5.92 6.90 15.14
N GLU A 61 -6.28 7.76 16.09
CA GLU A 61 -7.26 7.50 17.15
C GLU A 61 -8.68 7.31 16.61
N LYS A 62 -8.98 7.94 15.47
CA LYS A 62 -10.26 7.83 14.77
C LYS A 62 -10.23 6.75 13.70
N THR A 63 -9.12 6.01 13.57
CA THR A 63 -8.94 5.00 12.52
C THR A 63 -8.92 3.62 13.14
N SER A 64 -9.81 2.76 12.71
CA SER A 64 -9.89 1.37 13.17
C SER A 64 -8.64 0.57 12.75
N PRO A 65 -7.86 0.01 13.70
CA PRO A 65 -6.75 -0.90 13.39
C PRO A 65 -7.20 -2.12 12.59
N LYS A 66 -8.42 -2.62 12.87
CA LYS A 66 -9.00 -3.78 12.17
C LYS A 66 -9.27 -3.49 10.69
N ALA A 67 -9.79 -2.29 10.37
CA ALA A 67 -10.05 -1.90 8.99
C ALA A 67 -8.75 -1.82 8.17
N VAL A 68 -7.68 -1.30 8.78
CA VAL A 68 -6.35 -1.25 8.14
C VAL A 68 -5.76 -2.65 8.00
N ALA A 69 -5.90 -3.51 9.02
CA ALA A 69 -5.47 -4.91 8.94
C ALA A 69 -6.14 -5.65 7.78
N PHE A 70 -7.44 -5.43 7.59
CA PHE A 70 -8.20 -5.99 6.46
C PHE A 70 -7.67 -5.49 5.11
N ALA A 71 -7.46 -4.17 4.95
CA ALA A 71 -6.90 -3.62 3.70
C ALA A 71 -5.52 -4.19 3.37
N VAL A 72 -4.62 -4.27 4.36
CA VAL A 72 -3.27 -4.83 4.19
C VAL A 72 -3.33 -6.33 3.89
N LYS A 73 -4.25 -7.07 4.52
CA LYS A 73 -4.45 -8.50 4.25
C LYS A 73 -4.95 -8.75 2.83
N GLN A 74 -5.93 -7.99 2.36
CA GLN A 74 -6.41 -8.08 0.98
C GLN A 74 -5.29 -7.85 -0.04
N MET A 75 -4.40 -6.87 0.20
CA MET A 75 -3.22 -6.65 -0.64
C MET A 75 -2.28 -7.88 -0.65
N HIS A 76 -2.00 -8.46 0.51
CA HIS A 76 -1.14 -9.66 0.61
C HIS A 76 -1.80 -10.90 -0.02
N ASP A 77 -3.12 -11.05 0.10
CA ASP A 77 -3.88 -12.15 -0.51
C ASP A 77 -3.99 -12.00 -2.02
N ALA A 78 -4.03 -10.77 -2.52
CA ALA A 78 -3.87 -10.47 -3.94
C ALA A 78 -2.43 -10.71 -4.46
N GLY A 79 -1.52 -11.24 -3.63
CA GLY A 79 -0.16 -11.57 -4.04
C GLY A 79 0.77 -10.35 -4.13
N VAL A 80 0.43 -9.21 -3.52
CA VAL A 80 1.26 -8.00 -3.63
C VAL A 80 2.01 -7.70 -2.33
N TRP A 81 3.31 -7.50 -2.46
CA TRP A 81 4.19 -6.97 -1.42
C TRP A 81 4.51 -5.50 -1.69
N HIS A 82 4.53 -4.68 -0.64
CA HIS A 82 4.59 -3.21 -0.74
C HIS A 82 5.88 -2.66 -0.15
N ALA A 83 6.79 -2.18 -1.00
CA ALA A 83 8.15 -1.84 -0.58
C ALA A 83 8.24 -0.79 0.53
N ASP A 84 7.29 0.16 0.55
CA ASP A 84 7.25 1.23 1.55
C ASP A 84 5.90 1.34 2.29
N LEU A 85 5.39 0.21 2.79
CA LEU A 85 4.17 0.23 3.61
C LEU A 85 4.42 0.98 4.92
N ASN A 86 3.99 2.25 4.97
CA ASN A 86 4.14 3.14 6.11
C ASN A 86 2.82 3.88 6.41
N VAL A 87 2.72 4.50 7.59
CA VAL A 87 1.48 5.13 8.07
C VAL A 87 0.98 6.30 7.21
N PHE A 88 1.84 6.96 6.43
CA PHE A 88 1.44 8.03 5.51
C PHE A 88 0.89 7.50 4.19
N ASN A 89 1.28 6.28 3.81
CA ASN A 89 0.82 5.58 2.61
C ASN A 89 -0.49 4.81 2.81
N ILE A 90 -1.16 5.06 3.94
CA ILE A 90 -2.48 4.52 4.27
C ILE A 90 -3.39 5.71 4.47
N LEU A 91 -4.40 5.84 3.61
CA LEU A 91 -5.39 6.92 3.66
C LEU A 91 -6.72 6.39 4.19
N LYS A 92 -7.48 7.27 4.82
CA LYS A 92 -8.88 7.02 5.18
C LYS A 92 -9.75 8.15 4.63
N ASP A 93 -10.81 7.80 3.92
CA ASP A 93 -11.82 8.77 3.45
C ASP A 93 -12.90 9.03 4.53
N GLU A 94 -13.83 9.93 4.22
CA GLU A 94 -14.92 10.31 5.14
C GLU A 94 -15.92 9.17 5.41
N SER A 95 -15.94 8.13 4.58
CA SER A 95 -16.76 6.92 4.76
C SER A 95 -16.03 5.82 5.51
N ASP A 96 -14.94 6.15 6.20
CA ASP A 96 -14.04 5.23 6.91
C ASP A 96 -13.40 4.13 6.02
N ARG A 97 -13.40 4.32 4.70
CA ARG A 97 -12.76 3.37 3.78
C ARG A 97 -11.25 3.60 3.78
N ILE A 98 -10.51 2.51 3.95
CA ILE A 98 -9.04 2.51 3.95
C ILE A 98 -8.51 2.29 2.54
N TYR A 99 -7.62 3.17 2.10
CA TYR A 99 -6.89 3.04 0.84
C TYR A 99 -5.40 2.87 1.09
N LEU A 100 -4.77 2.03 0.29
CA LEU A 100 -3.31 1.92 0.22
C LEU A 100 -2.84 2.70 -1.01
N ILE A 101 -1.75 3.47 -0.86
CA ILE A 101 -1.19 4.31 -1.92
C ILE A 101 0.34 4.12 -2.02
N ASP A 102 0.95 4.73 -3.04
CA ASP A 102 2.40 4.75 -3.25
C ASP A 102 3.01 3.36 -3.42
N PHE A 103 2.65 2.70 -4.52
CA PHE A 103 3.12 1.36 -4.87
C PHE A 103 4.46 1.39 -5.60
N ASP A 104 5.28 2.45 -5.45
CA ASP A 104 6.61 2.45 -6.03
C ASP A 104 7.40 1.24 -5.50
N ARG A 105 7.98 0.49 -6.44
CA ARG A 105 8.74 -0.75 -6.18
C ARG A 105 7.94 -1.86 -5.50
N ALA A 106 6.61 -1.77 -5.45
CA ALA A 106 5.78 -2.90 -5.06
C ALA A 106 6.02 -4.09 -6.01
N ARG A 107 5.86 -5.30 -5.49
CA ARG A 107 6.12 -6.54 -6.22
C ARG A 107 4.89 -7.41 -6.21
N ARG A 108 4.44 -7.81 -7.40
CA ARG A 108 3.48 -8.89 -7.57
C ARG A 108 4.21 -10.22 -7.51
N LEU A 109 3.74 -11.10 -6.64
CA LEU A 109 4.29 -12.41 -6.33
C LEU A 109 3.19 -13.46 -6.51
N THR A 110 3.57 -14.70 -6.80
CA THR A 110 2.60 -15.81 -6.83
C THR A 110 1.93 -15.98 -5.46
N VAL A 111 2.73 -15.89 -4.40
CA VAL A 111 2.29 -15.88 -3.00
C VAL A 111 3.20 -14.91 -2.25
N VAL A 112 2.63 -14.07 -1.38
CA VAL A 112 3.42 -13.29 -0.42
C VAL A 112 3.69 -14.17 0.80
N ASP A 113 4.92 -14.63 0.96
CA ASP A 113 5.31 -15.53 2.05
C ASP A 113 5.28 -14.84 3.42
N SER A 114 5.35 -15.63 4.50
CA SER A 114 5.30 -15.10 5.88
C SER A 114 6.41 -14.10 6.20
N LYS A 115 7.61 -14.25 5.61
CA LYS A 115 8.74 -13.34 5.84
C LYS A 115 8.49 -12.00 5.14
N GLN A 116 7.95 -12.02 3.93
CA GLN A 116 7.59 -10.84 3.16
C GLN A 116 6.43 -10.08 3.81
N ARG A 117 5.38 -10.80 4.25
CA ARG A 117 4.28 -10.23 5.05
C ARG A 117 4.83 -9.56 6.30
N LEU A 118 5.62 -10.27 7.09
CA LEU A 118 6.24 -9.73 8.31
C LEU A 118 7.09 -8.49 8.02
N ASN A 119 7.84 -8.46 6.91
CA ASN A 119 8.62 -7.28 6.53
C ASN A 119 7.74 -6.02 6.31
N ASN A 120 6.60 -6.17 5.65
CA ASN A 120 5.61 -5.11 5.49
C ASN A 120 5.08 -4.62 6.84
N LEU A 121 4.67 -5.56 7.70
CA LEU A 121 4.11 -5.23 9.02
C LEU A 121 5.15 -4.50 9.90
N LEU A 122 6.41 -4.93 9.90
CA LEU A 122 7.49 -4.27 10.63
C LEU A 122 7.85 -2.88 10.08
N ARG A 123 7.71 -2.64 8.77
CA ARG A 123 7.85 -1.30 8.19
C ARG A 123 6.76 -0.36 8.71
N LEU A 124 5.52 -0.82 8.69
CA LEU A 124 4.39 -0.08 9.22
C LEU A 124 4.59 0.23 10.71
N ARG A 125 4.95 -0.77 11.51
CA ARG A 125 5.27 -0.62 12.95
C ARG A 125 6.29 0.50 13.19
N ARG A 126 7.43 0.46 12.49
CA ARG A 126 8.49 1.46 12.66
C ARG A 126 8.00 2.86 12.33
N SER A 127 7.20 3.02 11.28
CA SER A 127 6.65 4.33 10.91
C SER A 127 5.62 4.84 11.94
N LEU A 128 4.77 3.96 12.47
CA LEU A 128 3.80 4.29 13.53
C LEU A 128 4.49 4.77 14.79
N ILE A 129 5.49 4.02 15.29
CA ILE A 129 6.26 4.40 16.48
C ILE A 129 6.99 5.73 16.23
N LYS A 130 7.60 5.90 15.05
CA LYS A 130 8.31 7.14 14.71
C LYS A 130 7.41 8.37 14.75
N VAL A 131 6.16 8.24 14.29
CA VAL A 131 5.24 9.38 14.15
C VAL A 131 4.42 9.61 15.42
N ARG A 132 4.06 8.55 16.15
CA ARG A 132 3.06 8.57 17.21
C ARG A 132 3.53 7.98 18.55
N GLY A 133 4.80 7.58 18.66
CA GLY A 133 5.39 7.04 19.89
C GLY A 133 4.64 5.83 20.42
N ASP A 134 4.38 5.82 21.73
CA ASP A 134 3.69 4.73 22.44
C ASP A 134 2.26 4.50 21.92
N THR A 135 1.54 5.57 21.55
CA THR A 135 0.22 5.45 20.92
C THR A 135 0.30 4.68 19.61
N GLY A 136 1.36 4.92 18.82
CA GLY A 136 1.61 4.18 17.58
C GLY A 136 1.91 2.70 17.83
N GLN A 137 2.66 2.39 18.89
CA GLN A 137 2.95 1.01 19.29
C GLN A 137 1.68 0.26 19.73
N GLN A 138 0.88 0.86 20.61
CA GLN A 138 -0.39 0.27 21.09
C GLN A 138 -1.38 0.05 19.94
N TRP A 139 -1.50 1.02 19.03
CA TRP A 139 -2.33 0.88 17.85
C TRP A 139 -1.84 -0.25 16.95
N TYR A 140 -0.51 -0.37 16.75
CA TYR A 140 0.07 -1.44 15.96
C TYR A 140 -0.22 -2.83 16.54
N GLU A 141 -0.20 -2.99 17.87
CA GLU A 141 -0.52 -4.27 18.52
C GLU A 141 -1.94 -4.73 18.19
N GLN A 142 -2.92 -3.81 18.25
CA GLN A 142 -4.30 -4.10 17.87
C GLN A 142 -4.42 -4.44 16.38
N PHE A 143 -3.74 -3.69 15.52
CA PHE A 143 -3.66 -3.98 14.07
C PHE A 143 -3.05 -5.36 13.80
N TYR A 144 -1.94 -5.69 14.47
CA TYR A 144 -1.20 -6.93 14.25
C TYR A 144 -2.01 -8.14 14.71
N GLN A 145 -2.66 -8.05 15.87
CA GLN A 145 -3.57 -9.09 16.36
C GLN A 145 -4.72 -9.33 15.36
N ALA A 146 -5.35 -8.27 14.87
CA ALA A 146 -6.42 -8.39 13.87
C ALA A 146 -5.92 -9.02 12.55
N TYR A 147 -4.73 -8.63 12.10
CA TYR A 147 -4.11 -9.19 10.91
C TYR A 147 -3.83 -10.70 11.05
N GLN A 148 -3.38 -11.14 12.23
CA GLN A 148 -3.14 -12.56 12.51
C GLN A 148 -4.44 -13.37 12.51
N GLN A 149 -5.51 -12.85 13.12
CA GLN A 149 -6.83 -13.48 13.12
C GLN A 149 -7.35 -13.69 11.68
N LEU A 150 -7.24 -12.67 10.82
CA LEU A 150 -7.61 -12.77 9.40
C LEU A 150 -6.74 -13.75 8.59
N SER A 151 -5.58 -14.16 9.11
CA SER A 151 -4.69 -15.12 8.45
C SER A 151 -4.94 -16.57 8.88
N GLN A 152 -5.79 -16.77 9.90
CA GLN A 152 -6.18 -18.08 10.43
C GLN A 152 -7.62 -18.48 10.04
N ALA A 153 -8.41 -17.52 9.55
CA ALA A 153 -9.73 -17.71 8.97
C ALA A 153 -9.62 -18.08 7.48
#